data_AF-A0A1K2HWV4-F1
#
_entry.id   AF-A0A1K2HWV4-F1
#
_cell.length_a   1.000
_cell.length_b   1.000
_cell.length_c   1.000
_cell.angle_alpha   90.00
_cell.angle_beta   90.00
_cell.angle_gamma   90.00
#
_symmetry.space_group_name_H-M   'P 1'
#
loop_
_entity.id
_entity.type
_entity.pdbx_description
1 polymer ?
#
loop_
_entity_poly.entity_id
_entity_poly.type
_entity_poly.pdbx_seq_one_letter_code
_entity_poly.pdbx_strand_id
1 'polypeptide(L)'
;MARRLAALGLAVLPLLFPASLLAQQGGDAEQAEQARSISEQIFGAPEPSGGTPVAPALPTASDAPTLPSPTEPAPAAAPAAPANEVTPEVPQAPARPIDEAYGAFQRGYFLTALAIALPRAEANDAAAQTLIAEIYAKGLGVGQNFERAAGWYTLASRNGDRLATFELAMMYNEGLGVTRDRARAAELFRQAADQGYPPAKYNLALLHVEGQYATPSLTRAAELMAEAAAAGLPEAQYDYGIMLMEGAGIAPDAAAGAAQIELSAQQGYVAAQVEYATLLYLGRGVERDRAGAVNWYREAANAGNAVAQNRLAKLLAVGEGVTLDLEDAAMWRALARRQGLNDPELDRLLVSIPEADRARAEERARFWPSQPPTATADAGTPVPDFGGVELATP
;
A
#
# COMPACT_ATOMS: atom_id res chain seq x y z
N MET A 1 23.05 -47.95 10.51
CA MET A 1 23.92 -46.86 10.03
C MET A 1 23.00 -45.66 9.78
N ALA A 2 22.82 -44.70 10.70
CA ALA A 2 23.73 -43.58 11.04
C ALA A 2 24.18 -42.83 9.76
N ARG A 3 24.06 -41.52 9.56
CA ARG A 3 23.81 -40.35 10.43
C ARG A 3 23.54 -39.11 9.51
N ARG A 4 22.68 -38.20 10.01
CA ARG A 4 22.63 -36.70 9.92
C ARG A 4 23.47 -35.93 8.89
N LEU A 5 22.88 -34.83 8.35
CA LEU A 5 23.32 -33.40 8.43
C LEU A 5 22.35 -32.50 7.61
N ALA A 6 21.53 -31.66 8.27
CA ALA A 6 21.65 -30.19 8.46
C ALA A 6 21.11 -29.39 7.24
N ALA A 7 19.99 -28.63 7.28
CA ALA A 7 19.56 -27.55 8.17
C ALA A 7 20.61 -26.43 8.32
N LEU A 8 20.52 -25.39 7.49
CA LEU A 8 21.10 -24.08 7.75
C LEU A 8 19.99 -23.03 7.68
N GLY A 9 19.55 -22.57 8.85
CA GLY A 9 18.95 -21.25 9.02
C GLY A 9 20.07 -20.23 9.16
N LEU A 10 19.95 -19.09 8.47
CA LEU A 10 20.82 -17.94 8.69
C LEU A 10 20.19 -17.12 9.83
N ALA A 11 20.75 -17.27 11.02
CA ALA A 11 20.52 -16.35 12.13
C ALA A 11 21.44 -15.13 11.94
N VAL A 12 20.87 -13.94 11.81
CA VAL A 12 21.61 -12.67 11.94
C VAL A 12 21.73 -12.39 13.44
N LEU A 13 22.96 -12.44 13.96
CA LEU A 13 23.30 -12.08 15.33
C LEU A 13 23.11 -10.56 15.53
N PRO A 14 22.53 -10.08 16.65
CA PRO A 14 22.60 -8.68 17.00
C PRO A 14 23.99 -8.39 17.60
N LEU A 15 24.75 -7.50 16.95
CA LEU A 15 25.94 -6.91 17.54
C LEU A 15 25.50 -5.85 18.56
N LEU A 16 25.49 -6.26 19.83
CA LEU A 16 25.54 -5.36 20.98
C LEU A 16 26.83 -4.54 20.92
N PHE A 17 26.71 -3.22 20.77
CA PHE A 17 27.75 -2.27 21.19
C PHE A 17 27.25 -1.45 22.39
N PRO A 18 28.14 -1.07 23.33
CA PRO A 18 27.75 -0.54 24.61
C PRO A 18 27.44 0.96 24.51
N ALA A 19 26.31 1.35 25.10
CA ALA A 19 26.05 2.73 25.46
C ALA A 19 27.03 3.16 26.56
N SER A 20 27.94 4.08 26.24
CA SER A 20 28.64 4.88 27.24
C SER A 20 28.95 6.24 26.64
N LEU A 21 28.65 7.27 27.44
CA LEU A 21 29.03 8.68 27.29
C LEU A 21 28.08 9.61 26.51
N LEU A 22 27.06 10.13 27.19
CA LEU A 22 27.01 11.55 27.61
C LEU A 22 25.69 11.83 28.35
N ALA A 23 25.78 11.81 29.68
CA ALA A 23 24.78 12.39 30.55
C ALA A 23 24.99 13.90 30.62
N GLN A 24 24.14 14.68 29.97
CA GLN A 24 23.68 15.98 30.46
C GLN A 24 22.33 16.30 29.81
N GLN A 25 21.25 15.91 30.49
CA GLN A 25 20.02 16.68 30.73
C GLN A 25 19.07 15.75 31.50
N GLY A 26 19.04 15.90 32.83
CA GLY A 26 18.36 14.97 33.75
C GLY A 26 16.83 14.96 33.70
N GLY A 27 16.21 15.73 32.79
CA GLY A 27 14.76 15.67 32.54
C GLY A 27 14.37 14.73 31.40
N ASP A 28 15.23 14.57 30.40
CA ASP A 28 14.91 13.82 29.18
C ASP A 28 15.16 12.32 29.32
N ALA A 29 16.12 11.91 30.17
CA ALA A 29 16.44 10.49 30.38
C ALA A 29 15.33 9.76 31.16
N GLU A 30 14.77 10.39 32.20
CA GLU A 30 13.68 9.83 33.00
C GLU A 30 12.37 9.78 32.21
N GLN A 31 12.09 10.81 31.40
CA GLN A 31 10.96 10.81 30.47
C GLN A 31 11.15 9.82 29.32
N ALA A 32 12.37 9.62 28.82
CA ALA A 32 12.68 8.61 27.79
C ALA A 32 12.62 7.19 28.35
N GLU A 33 13.00 6.97 29.61
CA GLU A 33 12.92 5.67 30.29
C GLU A 33 11.47 5.32 30.65
N GLN A 34 10.69 6.32 31.08
CA GLN A 34 9.26 6.16 31.36
C GLN A 34 8.44 6.02 30.07
N ALA A 35 8.81 6.73 29.00
CA ALA A 35 8.25 6.53 27.66
C ALA A 35 8.65 5.16 27.09
N ARG A 36 9.89 4.68 27.32
CA ARG A 36 10.31 3.32 26.97
C ARG A 36 9.50 2.27 27.72
N SER A 37 9.34 2.41 29.03
CA SER A 37 8.56 1.48 29.86
C SER A 37 7.08 1.40 29.44
N ILE A 38 6.45 2.55 29.16
CA ILE A 38 5.06 2.60 28.68
C ILE A 38 4.97 2.09 27.23
N SER A 39 5.95 2.40 26.38
CA SER A 39 6.01 1.90 25.00
C SER A 39 6.27 0.39 24.94
N GLU A 40 7.07 -0.18 25.83
CA GLU A 40 7.31 -1.62 25.89
C GLU A 40 6.07 -2.35 26.41
N GLN A 41 5.32 -1.74 27.33
CA GLN A 41 4.03 -2.28 27.79
C GLN A 41 2.94 -2.21 26.71
N ILE A 42 2.96 -1.21 25.82
CA ILE A 42 1.92 -1.02 24.80
C ILE A 42 2.30 -1.66 23.46
N PHE A 43 3.55 -1.59 23.03
CA PHE A 43 4.00 -2.06 21.72
C PHE A 43 4.84 -3.34 21.77
N GLY A 44 5.19 -3.84 22.96
CA GLY A 44 6.21 -4.89 23.12
C GLY A 44 7.62 -4.35 22.91
N ALA A 45 8.65 -5.18 23.16
CA ALA A 45 10.00 -4.86 22.69
C ALA A 45 9.96 -4.59 21.17
N PRO A 46 10.79 -3.69 20.61
CA PRO A 46 10.87 -3.53 19.17
C PRO A 46 11.23 -4.90 18.59
N GLU A 47 10.25 -5.58 18.01
CA GLU A 47 10.53 -6.76 17.21
C GLU A 47 11.54 -6.29 16.16
N PRO A 48 12.67 -7.01 15.95
CA PRO A 48 13.46 -6.76 14.75
C PRO A 48 12.44 -6.77 13.61
N SER A 49 12.48 -5.79 12.72
CA SER A 49 11.63 -5.69 11.55
C SER A 49 11.75 -6.97 10.72
N GLY A 50 11.04 -7.99 11.17
CA GLY A 50 10.94 -9.35 10.65
C GLY A 50 9.67 -9.48 9.84
N GLY A 51 9.17 -8.34 9.33
CA GLY A 51 8.58 -8.36 8.01
C GLY A 51 9.66 -8.90 7.09
N THR A 52 9.57 -10.18 6.73
CA THR A 52 9.97 -10.58 5.37
C THR A 52 9.50 -9.46 4.46
N PRO A 53 10.35 -8.89 3.58
CA PRO A 53 9.89 -7.95 2.58
C PRO A 53 8.67 -8.62 1.95
N VAL A 54 7.50 -8.00 2.13
CA VAL A 54 6.30 -8.43 1.44
C VAL A 54 6.71 -8.30 -0.02
N ALA A 55 6.95 -9.44 -0.69
CA ALA A 55 7.07 -9.45 -2.13
C ALA A 55 5.89 -8.59 -2.62
N PRO A 56 6.12 -7.55 -3.44
CA PRO A 56 5.07 -6.63 -3.81
C PRO A 56 3.87 -7.46 -4.21
N ALA A 57 2.77 -7.28 -3.48
CA ALA A 57 1.53 -7.95 -3.82
C ALA A 57 1.29 -7.62 -5.30
N LEU A 58 1.08 -8.65 -6.12
CA LEU A 58 0.61 -8.46 -7.49
C LEU A 58 -0.49 -7.40 -7.42
N PRO A 59 -0.46 -6.35 -8.28
CA PRO A 59 -1.58 -5.43 -8.35
C PRO A 59 -2.83 -6.28 -8.53
N THR A 60 -3.69 -6.25 -7.51
CA THR A 60 -5.00 -6.89 -7.64
C THR A 60 -5.75 -6.17 -8.74
N ALA A 61 -6.77 -6.78 -9.34
CA ALA A 61 -7.46 -6.25 -10.52
C ALA A 61 -8.09 -4.83 -10.33
N SER A 62 -7.95 -4.21 -9.15
CA SER A 62 -8.30 -2.82 -8.87
C SER A 62 -7.15 -1.81 -9.03
N ASP A 63 -5.90 -2.27 -9.20
CA ASP A 63 -4.68 -1.45 -9.35
C ASP A 63 -4.08 -1.63 -10.76
N ALA A 64 -4.92 -1.50 -11.79
CA ALA A 64 -4.37 -1.36 -13.13
C ALA A 64 -3.48 -0.11 -13.16
N PRO A 65 -2.20 -0.19 -13.59
CA PRO A 65 -1.45 1.01 -13.90
C PRO A 65 -2.28 1.77 -14.94
N THR A 66 -2.77 2.95 -14.54
CA THR A 66 -3.39 3.86 -15.49
C THR A 66 -2.25 4.27 -16.41
N LEU A 67 -2.35 3.95 -17.71
CA LEU A 67 -1.39 4.47 -18.68
C LEU A 67 -1.33 5.99 -18.48
N PRO A 68 -0.13 6.59 -18.45
CA PRO A 68 -0.03 8.03 -18.29
C PRO A 68 -0.87 8.70 -19.38
N SER A 69 -1.88 9.47 -18.96
CA SER A 69 -2.55 10.41 -19.86
C SER A 69 -1.51 11.42 -20.36
N PRO A 70 -1.57 11.88 -21.62
CA PRO A 70 -0.56 12.79 -22.15
C PRO A 70 -0.54 14.11 -21.35
N THR A 71 0.53 14.31 -20.58
CA THR A 71 0.77 15.46 -19.69
C THR A 71 1.26 16.67 -20.48
N GLU A 72 0.45 17.73 -20.52
CA GLU A 72 0.92 19.11 -20.67
C GLU A 72 0.04 19.98 -19.74
N PRO A 73 0.60 20.93 -18.97
CA PRO A 73 -0.19 21.74 -18.05
C PRO A 73 -1.06 22.76 -18.79
N ALA A 74 -2.34 22.82 -18.45
CA ALA A 74 -3.27 23.82 -18.98
C ALA A 74 -2.90 25.24 -18.49
N PRO A 75 -3.00 26.28 -19.33
CA PRO A 75 -2.75 27.65 -18.90
C PRO A 75 -3.86 28.16 -17.96
N ALA A 76 -3.47 29.04 -17.03
CA ALA A 76 -4.31 29.58 -15.97
C ALA A 76 -5.62 30.21 -16.48
N ALA A 77 -6.73 29.89 -15.82
CA ALA A 77 -8.07 30.37 -16.15
C ALA A 77 -8.20 31.89 -15.95
N ALA A 78 -8.65 32.60 -17.00
CA ALA A 78 -9.12 33.97 -16.96
C ALA A 78 -10.55 34.04 -16.35
N PRO A 79 -10.99 35.18 -15.78
CA PRO A 79 -12.13 35.23 -14.88
C PRO A 79 -13.47 35.04 -15.60
N ALA A 80 -14.42 34.39 -14.90
CA ALA A 80 -15.72 33.97 -15.41
C ALA A 80 -16.65 35.15 -15.77
N ALA A 81 -17.19 35.11 -16.99
CA ALA A 81 -18.32 35.92 -17.43
C ALA A 81 -19.66 35.20 -17.17
N PRO A 82 -20.78 35.92 -16.98
CA PRO A 82 -22.03 35.35 -16.45
C PRO A 82 -22.75 34.40 -17.41
N ALA A 83 -23.33 33.36 -16.81
CA ALA A 83 -23.78 32.11 -17.42
C ALA A 83 -25.11 32.19 -18.20
N ASN A 84 -25.21 33.00 -19.27
CA ASN A 84 -26.44 32.98 -20.09
C ASN A 84 -26.27 33.28 -21.58
N GLU A 85 -25.19 32.81 -22.19
CA GLU A 85 -25.09 32.72 -23.66
C GLU A 85 -24.69 31.29 -24.04
N VAL A 86 -25.60 30.56 -24.71
CA VAL A 86 -25.29 29.28 -25.35
C VAL A 86 -24.55 29.60 -26.65
N THR A 87 -23.23 29.63 -26.58
CA THR A 87 -22.35 29.73 -27.76
C THR A 87 -22.29 28.35 -28.43
N PRO A 88 -22.67 28.18 -29.71
CA PRO A 88 -22.68 26.87 -30.35
C PRO A 88 -21.30 26.39 -30.83
N GLU A 89 -20.22 27.12 -30.56
CA GLU A 89 -18.86 26.71 -30.90
C GLU A 89 -18.01 26.63 -29.63
N VAL A 90 -17.97 25.44 -29.03
CA VAL A 90 -16.82 25.06 -28.20
C VAL A 90 -15.63 24.99 -29.15
N PRO A 91 -14.54 25.75 -28.93
CA PRO A 91 -13.32 25.59 -29.71
C PRO A 91 -12.85 24.14 -29.53
N GLN A 92 -13.04 23.32 -30.55
CA GLN A 92 -12.50 21.97 -30.54
C GLN A 92 -10.98 22.11 -30.55
N ALA A 93 -10.36 21.97 -29.37
CA ALA A 93 -8.97 21.56 -29.32
C ALA A 93 -8.81 20.37 -30.27
N PRO A 94 -7.74 20.31 -31.09
CA PRO A 94 -7.59 19.23 -32.07
C PRO A 94 -7.83 17.91 -31.36
N ALA A 95 -8.88 17.19 -31.78
CA ALA A 95 -9.32 15.97 -31.13
C ALA A 95 -8.11 15.04 -31.05
N ARG A 96 -7.60 14.81 -29.83
CA ARG A 96 -6.55 13.81 -29.63
C ARG A 96 -7.09 12.50 -30.21
N PRO A 97 -6.33 11.78 -31.06
CA PRO A 97 -6.78 10.52 -31.61
C PRO A 97 -7.22 9.61 -30.45
N ILE A 98 -8.47 9.17 -30.46
CA ILE A 98 -9.01 8.30 -29.42
C ILE A 98 -8.31 6.95 -29.56
N ASP A 99 -7.61 6.50 -28.53
CA ASP A 99 -7.08 5.14 -28.51
C ASP A 99 -8.22 4.15 -28.25
N GLU A 100 -8.85 3.71 -29.33
CA GLU A 100 -10.00 2.78 -29.28
C GLU A 100 -9.64 1.45 -28.63
N ALA A 101 -8.40 0.98 -28.79
CA ALA A 101 -7.93 -0.26 -28.18
C ALA A 101 -7.85 -0.10 -26.65
N TYR A 102 -7.26 1.01 -26.18
CA TYR A 102 -7.20 1.30 -24.76
C TYR A 102 -8.58 1.55 -24.15
N GLY A 103 -9.47 2.26 -24.86
CA GLY A 103 -10.85 2.45 -24.42
C GLY A 103 -11.64 1.15 -24.33
N ALA A 104 -11.41 0.19 -25.23
CA ALA A 104 -11.98 -1.15 -25.13
C ALA A 104 -11.41 -1.92 -23.92
N PHE A 105 -10.10 -1.80 -23.67
CA PHE A 105 -9.43 -2.45 -22.54
C PHE A 105 -9.98 -1.97 -21.19
N GLN A 106 -10.11 -0.66 -20.99
CA GLN A 106 -10.63 -0.08 -19.74
C GLN A 106 -12.06 -0.54 -19.41
N ARG A 107 -12.85 -0.87 -20.44
CA ARG A 107 -14.22 -1.37 -20.29
C ARG A 107 -14.31 -2.89 -20.13
N GLY A 108 -13.17 -3.59 -20.09
CA GLY A 108 -13.11 -5.05 -20.00
C GLY A 108 -13.35 -5.80 -21.32
N TYR A 109 -13.42 -5.10 -22.46
CA TYR A 109 -13.55 -5.73 -23.78
C TYR A 109 -12.18 -6.15 -24.32
N PHE A 110 -11.50 -7.06 -23.61
CA PHE A 110 -10.10 -7.40 -23.86
C PHE A 110 -9.82 -8.04 -25.22
N LEU A 111 -10.73 -8.89 -25.72
CA LEU A 111 -10.60 -9.45 -27.07
C LEU A 111 -10.76 -8.39 -28.16
N THR A 112 -11.66 -7.43 -27.95
CA THR A 112 -11.83 -6.28 -28.84
C THR A 112 -10.61 -5.38 -28.81
N ALA A 113 -10.08 -5.08 -27.61
CA ALA A 113 -8.85 -4.33 -27.44
C ALA A 113 -7.68 -5.00 -28.17
N LEU A 114 -7.52 -6.31 -28.02
CA LEU A 114 -6.51 -7.10 -28.70
C LEU A 114 -6.65 -7.01 -30.22
N ALA A 115 -7.87 -7.16 -30.75
CA ALA A 115 -8.15 -7.10 -32.18
C ALA A 115 -7.84 -5.73 -32.80
N ILE A 116 -8.14 -4.65 -32.07
CA ILE A 116 -7.85 -3.27 -32.53
C ILE A 116 -6.35 -2.96 -32.39
N ALA A 117 -5.69 -3.45 -31.33
CA ALA A 117 -4.28 -3.18 -31.06
C ALA A 117 -3.34 -3.92 -32.03
N LEU A 118 -3.68 -5.15 -32.43
CA LEU A 118 -2.80 -6.00 -33.24
C LEU A 118 -2.25 -5.33 -34.53
N PRO A 119 -3.08 -4.75 -35.43
CA PRO A 119 -2.55 -4.11 -36.63
C PRO A 119 -1.65 -2.91 -36.33
N ARG A 120 -1.92 -2.18 -35.24
CA ARG A 120 -1.05 -1.07 -34.78
C ARG A 120 0.28 -1.60 -34.26
N ALA A 121 0.24 -2.67 -33.47
CA ALA A 121 1.42 -3.31 -32.92
C ALA A 121 2.34 -3.88 -34.02
N GLU A 122 1.76 -4.43 -35.10
CA GLU A 122 2.48 -4.85 -36.31
C GLU A 122 3.10 -3.67 -37.06
N ALA A 123 2.50 -2.48 -36.95
CA ALA A 123 3.03 -1.23 -37.47
C ALA A 123 4.04 -0.53 -36.53
N ASN A 124 4.60 -1.26 -35.55
CA ASN A 124 5.55 -0.75 -34.55
C ASN A 124 5.00 0.32 -33.59
N ASP A 125 3.68 0.38 -33.39
CA ASP A 125 3.10 1.18 -32.32
C ASP A 125 3.44 0.56 -30.96
N ALA A 126 4.31 1.23 -30.21
CA ALA A 126 4.82 0.73 -28.93
C ALA A 126 3.72 0.62 -27.87
N ALA A 127 2.75 1.55 -27.84
CA ALA A 127 1.64 1.52 -26.88
C ALA A 127 0.69 0.35 -27.16
N ALA A 128 0.44 0.05 -28.44
CA ALA A 128 -0.33 -1.12 -28.83
C ALA A 128 0.41 -2.43 -28.47
N GLN A 129 1.73 -2.48 -28.66
CA GLN A 129 2.54 -3.63 -28.24
C GLN A 129 2.50 -3.84 -26.72
N THR A 130 2.61 -2.76 -25.92
CA THR A 130 2.47 -2.80 -24.46
C THR A 130 1.08 -3.28 -24.04
N LEU A 131 0.01 -2.79 -24.66
CA LEU A 131 -1.36 -3.21 -24.36
C LEU A 131 -1.57 -4.72 -24.62
N ILE A 132 -1.05 -5.23 -25.74
CA ILE A 132 -1.11 -6.67 -26.05
C ILE A 132 -0.30 -7.47 -25.02
N ALA A 133 0.87 -6.98 -24.63
CA ALA A 133 1.68 -7.62 -23.60
C ALA A 133 0.94 -7.72 -22.26
N GLU A 134 0.27 -6.65 -21.82
CA GLU A 134 -0.55 -6.64 -20.61
C GLU A 134 -1.70 -7.66 -20.67
N ILE A 135 -2.39 -7.74 -21.81
CA ILE A 135 -3.47 -8.71 -22.03
C ILE A 135 -2.97 -10.14 -21.84
N TYR A 136 -1.80 -10.48 -22.40
CA TYR A 136 -1.21 -11.81 -22.22
C TYR A 136 -0.64 -12.03 -20.81
N ALA A 137 0.00 -11.04 -20.20
CA ALA A 137 0.60 -11.14 -18.88
C ALA A 137 -0.46 -11.39 -17.79
N LYS A 138 -1.62 -10.75 -17.93
CA LYS A 138 -2.74 -10.83 -16.97
C LYS A 138 -3.78 -11.88 -17.36
N GLY A 139 -3.69 -12.49 -18.54
CA GLY A 139 -4.68 -13.47 -19.02
C GLY A 139 -6.07 -12.88 -19.25
N LEU A 140 -6.14 -11.67 -19.81
CA LEU A 140 -7.38 -10.91 -19.94
C LEU A 140 -8.09 -11.26 -21.24
N GLY A 141 -9.16 -12.06 -21.17
CA GLY A 141 -9.91 -12.53 -22.35
C GLY A 141 -9.16 -13.57 -23.21
N VAL A 142 -7.88 -13.80 -22.95
CA VAL A 142 -7.04 -14.87 -23.51
C VAL A 142 -6.37 -15.64 -22.37
N GLY A 143 -5.87 -16.85 -22.63
CA GLY A 143 -5.08 -17.57 -21.63
C GLY A 143 -3.80 -16.81 -21.27
N GLN A 144 -3.49 -16.72 -19.97
CA GLN A 144 -2.26 -16.10 -19.49
C GLN A 144 -1.04 -16.74 -20.15
N ASN A 145 -0.14 -15.90 -20.66
CA ASN A 145 1.08 -16.37 -21.30
C ASN A 145 2.21 -15.35 -21.14
N PHE A 146 3.08 -15.61 -20.16
CA PHE A 146 4.21 -14.74 -19.88
C PHE A 146 5.25 -14.72 -21.00
N GLU A 147 5.48 -15.82 -21.71
CA GLU A 147 6.46 -15.84 -22.82
C GLU A 147 6.03 -14.89 -23.95
N ARG A 148 4.74 -14.92 -24.31
CA ARG A 148 4.17 -13.99 -25.30
C ARG A 148 4.22 -12.55 -24.81
N ALA A 149 3.88 -12.31 -23.54
CA ALA A 149 3.96 -11.00 -22.95
C ALA A 149 5.39 -10.44 -22.99
N ALA A 150 6.40 -11.24 -22.61
CA ALA A 150 7.80 -10.85 -22.67
C ALA A 150 8.23 -10.51 -24.10
N GLY A 151 7.77 -11.28 -25.09
CA GLY A 151 8.02 -10.98 -26.51
C GLY A 151 7.47 -9.61 -26.92
N TRP A 152 6.22 -9.31 -26.56
CA TRP A 152 5.60 -8.02 -26.86
C TRP A 152 6.22 -6.85 -26.10
N TYR A 153 6.50 -7.00 -24.79
CA TYR A 153 7.22 -5.98 -24.03
C TYR A 153 8.63 -5.75 -24.57
N THR A 154 9.31 -6.78 -25.08
CA THR A 154 10.61 -6.62 -25.73
C THR A 154 10.51 -5.74 -26.97
N LEU A 155 9.46 -5.92 -27.79
CA LEU A 155 9.23 -5.08 -28.97
C LEU A 155 8.89 -3.64 -28.55
N ALA A 156 7.96 -3.47 -27.63
CA ALA A 156 7.54 -2.15 -27.13
C ALA A 156 8.72 -1.39 -26.49
N SER A 157 9.51 -2.07 -25.65
CA SER A 157 10.71 -1.49 -25.04
C SER A 157 11.77 -1.08 -26.06
N ARG A 158 11.92 -1.81 -27.18
CA ARG A 158 12.83 -1.42 -28.27
C ARG A 158 12.32 -0.19 -29.01
N ASN A 159 11.00 -0.02 -29.05
CA ASN A 159 10.32 1.14 -29.64
C ASN A 159 10.18 2.32 -28.67
N GLY A 160 10.84 2.26 -27.51
CA GLY A 160 10.92 3.36 -26.55
C GLY A 160 9.75 3.48 -25.58
N ASP A 161 8.91 2.44 -25.46
CA ASP A 161 7.85 2.43 -24.46
C ASP A 161 8.42 2.18 -23.06
N ARG A 162 8.40 3.25 -22.25
CA ARG A 162 8.93 3.28 -20.89
C ARG A 162 8.26 2.26 -19.96
N LEU A 163 6.95 2.07 -20.09
CA LEU A 163 6.21 1.11 -19.26
C LEU A 163 6.64 -0.32 -19.62
N ALA A 164 6.71 -0.66 -20.91
CA ALA A 164 7.17 -1.96 -21.36
C ALA A 164 8.62 -2.25 -20.95
N THR A 165 9.51 -1.25 -20.98
CA THR A 165 10.88 -1.41 -20.46
C THR A 165 10.87 -1.84 -18.99
N PHE A 166 10.03 -1.21 -18.17
CA PHE A 166 9.88 -1.56 -16.76
C PHE A 166 9.25 -2.93 -16.54
N GLU A 167 8.16 -3.23 -17.23
CA GLU A 167 7.48 -4.53 -17.11
C GLU A 167 8.40 -5.67 -17.55
N LEU A 168 9.17 -5.47 -18.63
CA LEU A 168 10.19 -6.42 -19.05
C LEU A 168 11.27 -6.60 -17.97
N ALA A 169 11.67 -5.52 -17.28
CA ALA A 169 12.61 -5.59 -16.17
C ALA A 169 12.06 -6.44 -15.02
N MET A 170 10.78 -6.25 -14.66
CA MET A 170 10.09 -7.08 -13.64
C MET A 170 10.07 -8.56 -14.05
N MET A 171 9.76 -8.86 -15.31
CA MET A 171 9.76 -10.23 -15.83
C MET A 171 11.13 -10.89 -15.73
N TYR A 172 12.22 -10.17 -16.04
CA TYR A 172 13.58 -10.67 -15.84
C TYR A 172 13.96 -10.81 -14.35
N ASN A 173 13.49 -9.91 -13.49
CA ASN A 173 13.75 -9.96 -12.05
C ASN A 173 13.13 -11.20 -11.39
N GLU A 174 11.92 -11.57 -11.83
CA GLU A 174 11.14 -12.68 -11.28
C GLU A 174 11.31 -13.99 -12.05
N GLY A 175 11.74 -13.94 -13.32
CA GLY A 175 11.82 -15.09 -14.21
C GLY A 175 10.46 -15.50 -14.79
N LEU A 176 9.57 -14.54 -15.03
CA LEU A 176 8.25 -14.78 -15.62
C LEU A 176 8.35 -14.77 -17.14
N GLY A 177 8.12 -15.90 -17.81
CA GLY A 177 8.15 -16.00 -19.27
C GLY A 177 9.52 -15.79 -19.92
N VAL A 178 10.55 -15.54 -19.11
CA VAL A 178 11.96 -15.42 -19.47
C VAL A 178 12.80 -16.10 -18.40
N THR A 179 14.02 -16.51 -18.74
CA THR A 179 14.96 -16.96 -17.71
C THR A 179 15.28 -15.80 -16.77
N ARG A 180 15.18 -16.04 -15.46
CA ARG A 180 15.49 -15.05 -14.44
C ARG A 180 16.90 -14.51 -14.61
N ASP A 181 17.02 -13.20 -14.77
CA ASP A 181 18.28 -12.50 -14.96
C ASP A 181 18.20 -11.12 -14.32
N ARG A 182 18.71 -11.01 -13.09
CA ARG A 182 18.68 -9.74 -12.35
C ARG A 182 19.64 -8.69 -12.90
N ALA A 183 20.73 -9.09 -13.57
CA ALA A 183 21.63 -8.12 -14.18
C ALA A 183 20.92 -7.44 -15.35
N ARG A 184 20.21 -8.23 -16.17
CA ARG A 184 19.36 -7.72 -17.23
C ARG A 184 18.20 -6.88 -16.70
N ALA A 185 17.57 -7.29 -15.61
CA ALA A 185 16.53 -6.50 -14.94
C ALA A 185 17.07 -5.13 -14.50
N ALA A 186 18.25 -5.08 -13.87
CA ALA A 186 18.86 -3.83 -13.42
C ALA A 186 19.17 -2.88 -14.60
N GLU A 187 19.64 -3.41 -15.74
CA GLU A 187 19.84 -2.62 -16.95
C GLU A 187 18.54 -1.99 -17.46
N LEU A 188 17.46 -2.77 -17.50
CA LEU A 188 16.16 -2.33 -17.97
C LEU A 188 15.50 -1.35 -16.98
N PHE A 189 15.60 -1.59 -15.67
CA PHE A 189 15.15 -0.64 -14.65
C PHE A 189 15.90 0.69 -14.79
N ARG A 190 17.22 0.67 -14.97
CA ARG A 190 17.99 1.89 -15.24
C ARG A 190 17.50 2.57 -16.52
N GLN A 191 17.27 1.82 -17.60
CA GLN A 191 16.75 2.38 -18.85
C GLN A 191 15.36 3.04 -18.67
N ALA A 192 14.45 2.43 -17.91
CA ALA A 192 13.14 3.01 -17.63
C ALA A 192 13.24 4.23 -16.68
N ALA A 193 14.17 4.18 -15.72
CA ALA A 193 14.47 5.30 -14.82
C ALA A 193 15.05 6.51 -15.55
N ASP A 194 15.96 6.29 -16.51
CA ASP A 194 16.56 7.32 -17.37
C ASP A 194 15.50 8.00 -18.26
N GLN A 195 14.41 7.29 -18.57
CA GLN A 195 13.22 7.84 -19.25
C GLN A 195 12.24 8.54 -18.28
N GLY A 196 12.60 8.69 -17.01
CA GLY A 196 11.79 9.37 -16.00
C GLY A 196 10.67 8.51 -15.43
N TYR A 197 10.83 7.18 -15.30
CA TYR A 197 9.88 6.34 -14.56
C TYR A 197 10.30 6.14 -13.10
N PRO A 198 9.63 6.77 -12.11
CA PRO A 198 10.04 6.65 -10.71
C PRO A 198 9.98 5.22 -10.12
N PRO A 199 8.95 4.39 -10.41
CA PRO A 199 8.94 2.99 -9.99
C PRO A 199 10.18 2.20 -10.42
N ALA A 200 10.79 2.54 -11.56
CA ALA A 200 12.02 1.89 -12.01
C ALA A 200 13.23 2.26 -11.14
N LYS A 201 13.31 3.52 -10.66
CA LYS A 201 14.34 3.95 -9.69
C LYS A 201 14.19 3.21 -8.37
N TYR A 202 12.97 3.10 -7.87
CA TYR A 202 12.66 2.35 -6.65
C TYR A 202 13.09 0.88 -6.75
N ASN A 203 12.69 0.19 -7.82
CA ASN A 203 13.07 -1.22 -8.01
C ASN A 203 14.58 -1.40 -8.21
N LEU A 204 15.26 -0.46 -8.88
CA LEU A 204 16.72 -0.46 -8.96
C LEU A 204 17.38 -0.25 -7.58
N ALA A 205 16.79 0.58 -6.72
CA ALA A 205 17.26 0.79 -5.35
C ALA A 205 17.16 -0.50 -4.51
N LEU A 206 16.01 -1.19 -4.55
CA LEU A 206 15.80 -2.47 -3.86
C LEU A 206 16.83 -3.51 -4.28
N LEU A 207 17.07 -3.57 -5.58
CA LEU A 207 18.11 -4.37 -6.18
C LEU A 207 19.50 -4.05 -5.56
N HIS A 208 19.87 -2.79 -5.39
CA HIS A 208 21.14 -2.41 -4.73
C HIS A 208 21.20 -2.77 -3.23
N VAL A 209 20.06 -2.81 -2.53
CA VAL A 209 19.96 -3.28 -1.15
C VAL A 209 20.21 -4.80 -1.09
N GLU A 210 19.61 -5.57 -1.99
CA GLU A 210 19.76 -7.03 -2.03
C GLU A 210 21.19 -7.46 -2.36
N GLY A 211 21.91 -6.71 -3.19
CA GLY A 211 23.29 -7.00 -3.57
C GLY A 211 23.50 -8.26 -4.42
N GLN A 212 22.43 -8.78 -5.04
CA GLN A 212 22.45 -10.10 -5.69
C GLN A 212 22.94 -10.09 -7.15
N TYR A 213 22.98 -8.93 -7.82
CA TYR A 213 23.44 -8.78 -9.22
C TYR A 213 24.56 -7.76 -9.40
N ALA A 214 24.88 -7.01 -8.35
CA ALA A 214 25.94 -6.01 -8.30
C ALA A 214 26.52 -5.99 -6.88
N THR A 215 27.65 -5.32 -6.68
CA THR A 215 28.15 -5.06 -5.33
C THR A 215 27.08 -4.31 -4.54
N PRO A 216 26.55 -4.87 -3.44
CA PRO A 216 25.56 -4.18 -2.62
C PRO A 216 26.07 -2.80 -2.22
N SER A 217 25.19 -1.80 -2.35
CA SER A 217 25.53 -0.43 -1.99
C SER A 217 24.30 0.25 -1.41
N LEU A 218 24.24 0.31 -0.08
CA LEU A 218 23.18 1.03 0.62
C LEU A 218 23.21 2.53 0.30
N THR A 219 24.39 3.09 0.03
CA THR A 219 24.51 4.49 -0.43
C THR A 219 23.85 4.70 -1.79
N ARG A 220 24.13 3.83 -2.76
CA ARG A 220 23.48 3.96 -4.07
C ARG A 220 21.98 3.67 -4.00
N ALA A 221 21.57 2.72 -3.17
CA ALA A 221 20.17 2.45 -2.90
C ALA A 221 19.49 3.70 -2.32
N ALA A 222 20.08 4.35 -1.32
CA ALA A 222 19.51 5.53 -0.69
C ALA A 222 19.37 6.71 -1.65
N GLU A 223 20.35 6.94 -2.52
CA GLU A 223 20.28 7.97 -3.57
C GLU A 223 19.09 7.72 -4.51
N LEU A 224 18.98 6.50 -5.04
CA LEU A 224 17.89 6.12 -5.94
C LEU A 224 16.52 6.17 -5.25
N MET A 225 16.47 5.77 -3.97
CA MET A 225 15.27 5.83 -3.15
C MET A 225 14.84 7.29 -2.92
N ALA A 226 15.79 8.18 -2.61
CA ALA A 226 15.55 9.61 -2.46
C ALA A 226 14.99 10.23 -3.75
N GLU A 227 15.55 9.87 -4.91
CA GLU A 227 15.05 10.33 -6.20
C GLU A 227 13.63 9.82 -6.50
N ALA A 228 13.30 8.58 -6.13
CA ALA A 228 11.96 8.02 -6.28
C ALA A 228 10.96 8.67 -5.31
N ALA A 229 11.39 8.93 -4.07
CA ALA A 229 10.59 9.61 -3.05
C ALA A 229 10.29 11.08 -3.45
N ALA A 230 11.28 11.78 -4.00
CA ALA A 230 11.13 13.14 -4.54
C ALA A 230 10.17 13.20 -5.73
N ALA A 231 10.00 12.09 -6.46
CA ALA A 231 9.00 11.95 -7.51
C ALA A 231 7.59 11.59 -6.99
N GLY A 232 7.40 11.52 -5.67
CA GLY A 232 6.10 11.33 -5.03
C GLY A 232 5.70 9.87 -4.80
N LEU A 233 6.56 8.88 -5.08
CA LEU A 233 6.19 7.47 -4.91
C LEU A 233 6.07 7.13 -3.41
N PRO A 234 4.88 6.74 -2.90
CA PRO A 234 4.67 6.56 -1.47
C PRO A 234 5.52 5.43 -0.88
N GLU A 235 5.75 4.34 -1.61
CA GLU A 235 6.63 3.25 -1.18
C GLU A 235 8.07 3.72 -1.01
N ALA A 236 8.57 4.53 -1.95
CA ALA A 236 9.91 5.10 -1.86
C ALA A 236 10.03 6.12 -0.73
N GLN A 237 9.00 6.95 -0.49
CA GLN A 237 8.99 7.88 0.63
C GLN A 237 9.03 7.14 1.97
N TYR A 238 8.27 6.06 2.11
CA TYR A 238 8.29 5.23 3.31
C TYR A 238 9.68 4.61 3.52
N ASP A 239 10.21 3.89 2.52
CA ASP A 239 11.49 3.20 2.66
C ASP A 239 12.66 4.17 2.83
N TYR A 240 12.68 5.28 2.08
CA TYR A 240 13.69 6.33 2.25
C TYR A 240 13.60 6.98 3.63
N GLY A 241 12.39 7.19 4.15
CA GLY A 241 12.17 7.65 5.50
C GLY A 241 12.78 6.72 6.54
N ILE A 242 12.55 5.41 6.43
CA ILE A 242 13.20 4.40 7.28
C ILE A 242 14.73 4.47 7.18
N MET A 243 15.27 4.56 5.96
CA MET A 243 16.72 4.67 5.75
C MET A 243 17.32 5.91 6.45
N LEU A 244 16.60 7.04 6.43
CA LEU A 244 16.99 8.26 7.15
C LEU A 244 16.91 8.08 8.66
N MET A 245 15.90 7.40 9.16
CA MET A 245 15.76 7.15 10.60
C MET A 245 16.83 6.22 11.17
N GLU A 246 17.32 5.28 10.37
CA GLU A 246 18.31 4.26 10.76
C GLU A 246 19.75 4.62 10.36
N GLY A 247 19.93 5.55 9.43
CA GLY A 247 21.25 5.86 8.86
C GLY A 247 21.76 4.76 7.92
N ALA A 248 20.85 4.07 7.22
CA ALA A 248 21.19 2.97 6.32
C ALA A 248 21.73 3.50 4.99
N GLY A 249 23.05 3.55 4.84
CA GLY A 249 23.69 4.05 3.61
C GLY A 249 23.71 5.58 3.45
N ILE A 250 23.10 6.29 4.39
CA ILE A 250 23.03 7.76 4.50
C ILE A 250 23.20 8.18 5.96
N ALA A 251 23.54 9.45 6.20
CA ALA A 251 23.61 9.96 7.57
C ALA A 251 22.20 9.92 8.21
N PRO A 252 22.08 9.49 9.48
CA PRO A 252 20.79 9.43 10.14
C PRO A 252 20.22 10.83 10.35
N ASP A 253 18.95 11.00 10.02
CA ASP A 253 18.15 12.21 10.24
C ASP A 253 16.72 11.79 10.56
N ALA A 254 16.39 11.75 11.85
CA ALA A 254 15.07 11.34 12.30
C ALA A 254 13.97 12.31 11.87
N ALA A 255 14.27 13.62 11.77
CA ALA A 255 13.27 14.62 11.41
C ALA A 255 12.94 14.54 9.92
N ALA A 256 13.96 14.46 9.06
CA ALA A 256 13.74 14.22 7.63
C ALA A 256 13.07 12.86 7.38
N GLY A 257 13.46 11.82 8.12
CA GLY A 257 12.86 10.50 8.01
C GLY A 257 11.38 10.49 8.34
N ALA A 258 11.00 11.11 9.47
CA ALA A 258 9.60 11.24 9.86
C ALA A 258 8.78 12.05 8.85
N ALA A 259 9.33 13.12 8.28
CA ALA A 259 8.65 13.91 7.25
C ALA A 259 8.38 13.12 5.96
N GLN A 260 9.31 12.23 5.54
CA GLN A 260 9.07 11.37 4.38
C GLN A 260 7.99 10.30 4.66
N ILE A 261 8.00 9.71 5.86
CA ILE A 261 6.99 8.74 6.27
C ILE A 261 5.62 9.41 6.37
N GLU A 262 5.54 10.66 6.85
CA GLU A 262 4.32 11.45 6.84
C GLU A 262 3.76 11.64 5.42
N LEU A 263 4.60 12.05 4.46
CA LEU A 263 4.17 12.23 3.08
C LEU A 263 3.60 10.93 2.49
N SER A 264 4.23 9.80 2.79
CA SER A 264 3.73 8.47 2.37
C SER A 264 2.39 8.13 3.02
N ALA A 265 2.24 8.40 4.32
CA ALA A 265 1.01 8.17 5.06
C ALA A 265 -0.17 9.00 4.54
N GLN A 266 0.08 10.26 4.19
CA GLN A 266 -0.91 11.18 3.58
C GLN A 266 -1.41 10.70 2.21
N GLN A 267 -0.60 9.94 1.48
CA GLN A 267 -0.99 9.30 0.22
C GLN A 267 -1.77 7.99 0.42
N GLY A 268 -2.06 7.60 1.65
CA GLY A 268 -2.83 6.40 1.95
C GLY A 268 -2.00 5.12 2.08
N TYR A 269 -0.66 5.22 2.10
CA TYR A 269 0.18 4.04 2.26
C TYR A 269 0.11 3.50 3.68
N VAL A 270 -0.62 2.40 3.85
CA VAL A 270 -1.04 1.87 5.15
C VAL A 270 0.15 1.54 6.08
N ALA A 271 1.26 1.03 5.53
CA ALA A 271 2.45 0.77 6.33
C ALA A 271 3.05 2.08 6.89
N ALA A 272 3.10 3.14 6.09
CA ALA A 272 3.53 4.45 6.55
C ALA A 272 2.57 5.08 7.56
N GLN A 273 1.26 4.86 7.42
CA GLN A 273 0.28 5.34 8.42
C GLN A 273 0.54 4.72 9.80
N VAL A 274 0.80 3.41 9.86
CA VAL A 274 1.15 2.72 11.11
C VAL A 274 2.47 3.22 11.68
N GLU A 275 3.48 3.39 10.83
CA GLU A 275 4.80 3.85 11.27
C GLU A 275 4.73 5.30 11.75
N TYR A 276 4.12 6.20 10.98
CA TYR A 276 3.97 7.61 11.37
C TYR A 276 3.19 7.77 12.68
N ALA A 277 2.13 6.98 12.89
CA ALA A 277 1.43 6.93 14.17
C ALA A 277 2.38 6.55 15.32
N THR A 278 3.31 5.62 15.08
CA THR A 278 4.34 5.23 16.05
C THR A 278 5.32 6.37 16.32
N LEU A 279 5.74 7.09 15.28
CA LEU A 279 6.65 8.23 15.40
C LEU A 279 6.04 9.35 16.22
N LEU A 280 4.78 9.71 15.96
CA LEU A 280 4.02 10.69 16.74
C LEU A 280 3.83 10.24 18.19
N TYR A 281 3.52 8.97 18.40
CA TYR A 281 3.34 8.42 19.74
C TYR A 281 4.63 8.51 20.58
N LEU A 282 5.77 8.18 19.98
CA LEU A 282 7.08 8.17 20.65
C LEU A 282 7.77 9.55 20.67
N GLY A 283 7.37 10.47 19.78
CA GLY A 283 8.09 11.73 19.55
C GLY A 283 9.45 11.52 18.86
N ARG A 284 9.57 10.51 17.99
CA ARG A 284 10.84 10.20 17.30
C ARG A 284 10.90 10.94 15.97
N GLY A 285 11.69 12.01 15.92
CA GLY A 285 11.83 12.85 14.72
C GLY A 285 10.69 13.87 14.53
N VAL A 286 9.64 13.79 15.35
CA VAL A 286 8.49 14.69 15.38
C VAL A 286 8.15 15.05 16.82
N GLU A 287 7.41 16.14 17.01
CA GLU A 287 6.84 16.44 18.32
C GLU A 287 5.89 15.32 18.74
N ARG A 288 5.93 14.95 20.02
CA ARG A 288 5.11 13.85 20.54
C ARG A 288 3.64 14.24 20.56
N ASP A 289 2.82 13.58 19.73
CA ASP A 289 1.38 13.77 19.66
C ASP A 289 0.63 12.42 19.70
N ARG A 290 0.13 12.08 20.89
CA ARG A 290 -0.60 10.83 21.10
C ARG A 290 -2.00 10.85 20.47
N ALA A 291 -2.64 12.02 20.40
CA ALA A 291 -3.96 12.14 19.79
C ALA A 291 -3.87 12.01 18.27
N GLY A 292 -2.87 12.65 17.66
CA GLY A 292 -2.51 12.46 16.26
C GLY A 292 -2.17 11.01 15.93
N ALA A 293 -1.39 10.34 16.79
CA ALA A 293 -1.08 8.91 16.63
C ALA A 293 -2.34 8.03 16.59
N VAL A 294 -3.30 8.25 17.50
CA VAL A 294 -4.59 7.53 17.50
C VAL A 294 -5.33 7.70 16.18
N ASN A 295 -5.33 8.90 15.61
CA ASN A 295 -6.01 9.17 14.34
C ASN A 295 -5.37 8.39 13.18
N TRP A 296 -4.04 8.40 13.08
CA TRP A 296 -3.33 7.63 12.05
C TRP A 296 -3.48 6.12 12.23
N TYR A 297 -3.44 5.60 13.47
CA TYR A 297 -3.77 4.20 13.72
C TYR A 297 -5.19 3.86 13.31
N ARG A 298 -6.15 4.78 13.50
CA ARG A 298 -7.54 4.59 13.07
C ARG A 298 -7.67 4.52 11.55
N GLU A 299 -6.99 5.38 10.81
CA GLU A 299 -6.97 5.32 9.34
C GLU A 299 -6.43 3.96 8.85
N ALA A 300 -5.28 3.53 9.37
CA ALA A 300 -4.70 2.23 9.00
C ALA A 300 -5.57 1.04 9.45
N ALA A 301 -6.24 1.14 10.60
CA ALA A 301 -7.15 0.11 11.11
C ALA A 301 -8.41 -0.01 10.25
N ASN A 302 -8.95 1.12 9.78
CA ASN A 302 -10.07 1.19 8.83
C ASN A 302 -9.69 0.56 7.49
N ALA A 303 -8.45 0.75 7.04
CA ALA A 303 -7.89 0.08 5.86
C ALA A 303 -7.65 -1.44 6.05
N GLY A 304 -7.95 -1.98 7.24
CA GLY A 304 -7.89 -3.42 7.52
C GLY A 304 -6.58 -3.89 8.14
N ASN A 305 -5.61 -3.02 8.44
CA ASN A 305 -4.31 -3.45 8.96
C ASN A 305 -4.42 -4.03 10.37
N ALA A 306 -4.13 -5.32 10.54
CA ALA A 306 -4.25 -6.01 11.82
C ALA A 306 -3.39 -5.41 12.94
N VAL A 307 -2.18 -4.93 12.62
CA VAL A 307 -1.27 -4.30 13.60
C VAL A 307 -1.85 -2.97 14.08
N ALA A 308 -2.35 -2.15 13.16
CA ALA A 308 -3.03 -0.89 13.47
C ALA A 308 -4.27 -1.13 14.34
N GLN A 309 -5.10 -2.11 13.98
CA GLN A 309 -6.28 -2.50 14.75
C GLN A 309 -5.90 -2.90 16.19
N ASN A 310 -4.85 -3.71 16.37
CA ASN A 310 -4.41 -4.12 17.69
C ASN A 310 -3.81 -2.94 18.50
N ARG A 311 -3.01 -2.08 17.86
CA ARG A 311 -2.42 -0.90 18.52
C ARG A 311 -3.49 0.13 18.91
N LEU A 312 -4.46 0.38 18.04
CA LEU A 312 -5.61 1.22 18.35
C LEU A 312 -6.43 0.65 19.51
N ALA A 313 -6.66 -0.67 19.53
CA ALA A 313 -7.36 -1.34 20.63
C ALA A 313 -6.66 -1.11 21.97
N LYS A 314 -5.32 -1.17 22.02
CA LYS A 314 -4.55 -0.87 23.25
C LYS A 314 -4.73 0.58 23.70
N LEU A 315 -4.63 1.53 22.77
CA LEU A 315 -4.77 2.96 23.09
C LEU A 315 -6.18 3.28 23.61
N LEU A 316 -7.22 2.69 23.02
CA LEU A 316 -8.60 2.81 23.48
C LEU A 316 -8.83 2.16 24.85
N ALA A 317 -8.22 1.00 25.10
CA ALA A 317 -8.40 0.28 26.36
C ALA A 317 -7.74 0.99 27.55
N VAL A 318 -6.65 1.72 27.31
CA VAL A 318 -5.94 2.51 28.32
C VAL A 318 -6.44 3.96 28.39
N GLY A 319 -7.02 4.48 27.31
CA GLY A 319 -7.43 5.89 27.19
C GLY A 319 -6.25 6.83 26.97
N GLU A 320 -5.22 6.37 26.24
CA GLU A 320 -4.02 7.17 25.96
C GLU A 320 -4.15 7.90 24.62
N GLY A 321 -4.17 9.23 24.66
CA GLY A 321 -4.41 10.07 23.46
C GLY A 321 -5.86 10.06 22.96
N VAL A 322 -6.75 9.34 23.64
CA VAL A 322 -8.17 9.19 23.32
C VAL A 322 -8.96 8.92 24.59
N THR A 323 -10.26 9.20 24.60
CA THR A 323 -11.13 8.75 25.69
C THR A 323 -11.12 7.22 25.77
N LEU A 324 -11.00 6.69 26.98
CA LEU A 324 -11.07 5.26 27.23
C LEU A 324 -12.39 4.70 26.70
N ASP A 325 -12.30 3.71 25.83
CA ASP A 325 -13.44 3.02 25.22
C ASP A 325 -13.13 1.53 25.07
N LEU A 326 -13.61 0.76 26.05
CA LEU A 326 -13.34 -0.67 26.11
C LEU A 326 -14.19 -1.49 25.12
N GLU A 327 -15.33 -0.96 24.66
CA GLU A 327 -16.18 -1.62 23.67
C GLU A 327 -15.53 -1.52 22.28
N ASP A 328 -15.11 -0.32 21.86
CA ASP A 328 -14.38 -0.14 20.62
C ASP A 328 -13.01 -0.85 20.67
N ALA A 329 -12.32 -0.84 21.82
CA ALA A 329 -11.10 -1.61 21.99
C ALA A 329 -11.32 -3.12 21.77
N ALA A 330 -12.38 -3.70 22.34
CA ALA A 330 -12.72 -5.10 22.16
C ALA A 330 -13.09 -5.42 20.70
N MET A 331 -13.78 -4.51 20.01
CA MET A 331 -14.12 -4.67 18.60
C MET A 331 -12.86 -4.71 17.73
N TRP A 332 -11.96 -3.72 17.88
CA TRP A 332 -10.71 -3.67 17.12
C TRP A 332 -9.80 -4.86 17.42
N ARG A 333 -9.71 -5.29 18.69
CA ARG A 333 -9.00 -6.50 19.08
C ARG A 333 -9.56 -7.74 18.40
N ALA A 334 -10.89 -7.87 18.31
CA ALA A 334 -11.55 -9.00 17.64
C ALA A 334 -11.23 -9.04 16.14
N LEU A 335 -11.20 -7.88 15.46
CA LEU A 335 -10.80 -7.77 14.05
C LEU A 335 -9.34 -8.21 13.85
N ALA A 336 -8.41 -7.70 14.67
CA ALA A 336 -7.01 -8.09 14.60
C ALA A 336 -6.81 -9.59 14.85
N ARG A 337 -7.54 -10.16 15.82
CA ARG A 337 -7.47 -11.59 16.16
C ARG A 337 -7.92 -12.48 15.01
N ARG A 338 -8.97 -12.12 14.28
CA ARG A 338 -9.46 -12.87 13.12
C ARG A 338 -8.45 -12.93 11.98
N GLN A 339 -7.55 -11.96 11.92
CA GLN A 339 -6.43 -11.92 10.98
C GLN A 339 -5.19 -12.67 11.50
N GLY A 340 -5.29 -13.34 12.65
CA GLY A 340 -4.23 -14.17 13.22
C GLY A 340 -3.32 -13.45 14.23
N LEU A 341 -3.55 -12.17 14.53
CA LEU A 341 -2.72 -11.42 15.49
C LEU A 341 -3.06 -11.84 16.93
N ASN A 342 -2.07 -12.36 17.64
CA ASN A 342 -2.20 -12.80 19.03
C ASN A 342 -1.67 -11.73 20.00
N ASP A 343 -2.47 -11.39 21.01
CA ASP A 343 -2.10 -10.42 22.06
C ASP A 343 -2.71 -10.82 23.41
N PRO A 344 -2.05 -11.72 24.16
CA PRO A 344 -2.60 -12.26 25.41
C PRO A 344 -2.74 -11.23 26.53
N GLU A 345 -2.02 -10.12 26.46
CA GLU A 345 -2.06 -9.07 27.48
C GLU A 345 -3.30 -8.20 27.29
N LEU A 346 -3.55 -7.77 26.05
CA LEU A 346 -4.77 -7.08 25.70
C LEU A 346 -6.00 -7.97 25.90
N ASP A 347 -5.89 -9.27 25.62
CA ASP A 347 -6.96 -10.23 25.91
C ASP A 347 -7.27 -10.29 27.42
N ARG A 348 -6.24 -10.33 28.28
CA ARG A 348 -6.43 -10.29 29.74
C ARG A 348 -7.09 -8.99 30.22
N LEU A 349 -6.68 -7.86 29.66
CA LEU A 349 -7.26 -6.55 29.98
C LEU A 349 -8.75 -6.52 29.64
N LEU A 350 -9.11 -7.00 28.45
CA LEU A 350 -10.49 -6.99 27.93
C LEU A 350 -11.37 -8.12 28.49
N VAL A 351 -10.83 -9.12 29.19
CA VAL A 351 -11.68 -10.10 29.90
C VAL A 351 -12.49 -9.45 31.02
N SER A 352 -12.04 -8.31 31.55
CA SER A 352 -12.71 -7.61 32.65
C SER A 352 -13.97 -6.84 32.25
N ILE A 353 -14.23 -6.62 30.95
CA ILE A 353 -15.38 -5.82 30.51
C ILE A 353 -16.70 -6.62 30.61
N PRO A 354 -17.84 -5.95 30.88
CA PRO A 354 -19.13 -6.63 30.99
C PRO A 354 -19.45 -7.51 29.77
N GLU A 355 -20.09 -8.66 30.00
CA GLU A 355 -20.38 -9.62 28.93
C GLU A 355 -21.25 -9.02 27.81
N ALA A 356 -22.19 -8.16 28.17
CA ALA A 356 -23.02 -7.45 27.21
C ALA A 356 -22.20 -6.55 26.27
N ASP A 357 -21.16 -5.90 26.79
CA ASP A 357 -20.31 -4.98 26.02
C ASP A 357 -19.38 -5.77 25.09
N ARG A 358 -18.86 -6.91 25.57
CA ARG A 358 -18.12 -7.86 24.71
C ARG A 358 -18.96 -8.36 23.56
N ALA A 359 -20.20 -8.75 23.82
CA ALA A 359 -21.11 -9.26 22.80
C ALA A 359 -21.39 -8.21 21.72
N ARG A 360 -21.64 -6.95 22.12
CA ARG A 360 -21.81 -5.83 21.16
C ARG A 360 -20.55 -5.58 20.35
N ALA A 361 -19.38 -5.58 20.98
CA ALA A 361 -18.10 -5.41 20.29
C ALA A 361 -17.84 -6.52 19.25
N GLU A 362 -18.12 -7.79 19.59
CA GLU A 362 -17.99 -8.92 18.68
C GLU A 362 -18.97 -8.87 17.50
N GLU A 363 -20.21 -8.44 17.76
CA GLU A 363 -21.23 -8.22 16.74
C GLU A 363 -20.82 -7.09 15.80
N ARG A 364 -20.39 -5.94 16.33
CA ARG A 364 -19.87 -4.84 15.52
C ARG A 364 -18.67 -5.28 14.68
N ALA A 365 -17.75 -6.05 15.25
CA ALA A 365 -16.63 -6.63 14.49
C ALA A 365 -17.09 -7.63 13.41
N ARG A 366 -18.24 -8.31 13.58
CA ARG A 366 -18.80 -9.23 12.57
C ARG A 366 -19.31 -8.49 11.33
N PHE A 367 -19.89 -7.32 11.52
CA PHE A 367 -20.47 -6.53 10.42
C PHE A 367 -19.54 -5.46 9.88
N TRP A 368 -18.38 -5.22 10.50
CA TRP A 368 -17.39 -4.24 10.05
C TRP A 368 -17.03 -4.39 8.55
N PRO A 369 -16.93 -3.29 7.78
CA PRO A 369 -17.05 -1.88 8.18
C PRO A 369 -18.50 -1.36 8.23
N SER A 370 -19.49 -2.19 7.95
CA SER A 370 -20.91 -1.83 8.03
C SER A 370 -21.47 -1.94 9.45
N GLN A 371 -22.62 -1.31 9.70
CA GLN A 371 -23.33 -1.47 10.97
C GLN A 371 -24.09 -2.80 11.02
N PRO A 372 -24.27 -3.39 12.21
CA PRO A 372 -25.15 -4.53 12.37
C PRO A 372 -26.57 -4.20 11.87
N PRO A 373 -27.26 -5.15 11.21
CA PRO A 373 -28.64 -4.94 10.83
C PRO A 373 -29.47 -4.65 12.08
N THR A 374 -30.08 -3.47 12.13
CA THR A 374 -30.98 -3.13 13.23
C THR A 374 -32.15 -4.10 13.17
N ALA A 375 -32.47 -4.78 14.27
CA ALA A 375 -33.71 -5.53 14.37
C ALA A 375 -34.88 -4.53 14.32
N THR A 376 -35.29 -4.12 13.12
CA THR A 376 -36.62 -3.54 12.94
C THR A 376 -37.59 -4.64 13.32
N ALA A 377 -38.35 -4.40 14.38
CA ALA A 377 -39.51 -5.17 14.72
C ALA A 377 -40.50 -5.09 13.55
N ASP A 378 -40.34 -5.98 12.57
CA ASP A 378 -41.32 -6.21 11.52
C ASP A 378 -42.42 -7.11 12.10
N ALA A 379 -43.07 -6.59 13.13
CA ALA A 379 -44.34 -7.10 13.62
C ALA A 379 -45.43 -6.31 12.90
N GLY A 380 -45.70 -6.68 11.65
CA GLY A 380 -46.78 -6.03 10.90
C GLY A 380 -46.75 -6.22 9.40
N THR A 381 -46.63 -7.45 8.89
CA THR A 381 -47.25 -7.73 7.59
C THR A 381 -48.76 -7.62 7.77
N PRO A 382 -49.45 -6.65 7.12
CA PRO A 382 -50.90 -6.68 7.07
C PRO A 382 -51.27 -7.88 6.21
N VAL A 383 -51.96 -8.85 6.81
CA VAL A 383 -52.67 -9.88 6.04
C VAL A 383 -53.62 -9.14 5.11
N PRO A 384 -53.52 -9.29 3.77
CA PRO A 384 -54.48 -8.66 2.88
C PRO A 384 -55.86 -9.28 3.15
N ASP A 385 -56.79 -8.45 3.59
CA ASP A 385 -58.21 -8.76 3.74
C ASP A 385 -58.80 -8.98 2.34
N PHE A 386 -58.91 -10.24 1.93
CA PHE A 386 -59.68 -10.61 0.76
C PHE A 386 -61.16 -10.59 1.15
N GLY A 387 -61.75 -9.39 1.05
CA GLY A 387 -63.18 -9.16 1.21
C GLY A 387 -64.00 -10.21 0.45
N GLY A 388 -64.93 -10.82 1.19
CA GLY A 388 -65.72 -11.96 0.74
C GLY A 388 -66.48 -11.70 -0.56
N VAL A 389 -66.30 -12.61 -1.52
CA VAL A 389 -67.18 -12.74 -2.67
C VAL A 389 -68.36 -13.61 -2.22
N GLU A 390 -69.48 -12.94 -1.95
CA GLU A 390 -70.78 -13.56 -1.72
C GLU A 390 -71.26 -14.23 -3.02
N LEU A 391 -71.28 -15.56 -3.04
CA LEU A 391 -71.82 -16.35 -4.14
C LEU A 391 -73.34 -16.29 -4.10
N ALA A 392 -73.95 -15.48 -4.96
CA ALA A 392 -75.37 -15.54 -5.26
C ALA A 392 -75.63 -16.59 -6.36
N THR A 393 -76.19 -17.73 -5.96
CA THR A 393 -77.04 -18.59 -6.80
C THR A 393 -78.46 -17.97 -6.85
N PRO A 394 -79.22 -18.10 -7.94
CA PRO A 394 -79.62 -19.38 -8.56
C PRO A 394 -79.25 -19.57 -10.03
#